data_AF-A0A1M5YDE1-F1
#
_entry.id   AF-A0A1M5YDE1-F1
#
_cell.length_a   1.000
_cell.length_b   1.000
_cell.length_c   1.000
_cell.angle_alpha   90.00
_cell.angle_beta   90.00
_cell.angle_gamma   90.00
#
_symmetry.space_group_name_H-M   'P 1'
#
loop_
_entity.id
_entity.type
_entity.pdbx_description
1 polymer ?
#
loop_
_entity_poly.entity_id
_entity_poly.type
_entity_poly.pdbx_seq_one_letter_code
_entity_poly.pdbx_strand_id
1 'polypeptide(L)'
;MYAKSKKGALHGLTAWIAGIVSLAVGIIGYLTQQQLQSSTKMFLGMLTGFGFGILAVAVFGLLHQRLAPAKKLRQEEINSKDERNIQLTRASYTAASVAATVLFAVLAFLFMGLGYIVPAFVTVGAMLVQAAVIGIAYRIYGKRM
;
A
#
# COMPACT_ATOMS: atom_id res chain seq x y z
N MET A 1 26.03 -11.54 -11.57
CA MET A 1 24.82 -10.83 -12.01
C MET A 1 23.65 -11.31 -11.16
N TYR A 2 23.11 -10.45 -10.28
CA TYR A 2 22.01 -10.79 -9.39
C TYR A 2 20.69 -10.82 -10.18
N ALA A 3 20.08 -11.99 -10.28
CA ALA A 3 18.73 -12.14 -10.84
C ALA A 3 17.76 -11.44 -9.90
N LYS A 4 17.49 -10.17 -10.20
CA LYS A 4 16.42 -9.36 -9.62
C LYS A 4 15.14 -10.18 -9.70
N SER A 5 14.58 -10.63 -8.57
CA SER A 5 13.24 -11.22 -8.57
C SER A 5 12.29 -10.16 -9.15
N LYS A 6 11.83 -10.40 -10.39
CA LYS A 6 11.05 -9.46 -11.20
C LYS A 6 9.82 -8.93 -10.44
N LYS A 7 9.31 -9.73 -9.49
CA LYS A 7 8.18 -9.40 -8.61
C LYS A 7 8.55 -8.43 -7.47
N GLY A 8 9.67 -8.65 -6.78
CA GLY A 8 10.11 -7.76 -5.69
C GLY A 8 10.48 -6.35 -6.17
N ALA A 9 11.03 -6.25 -7.38
CA ALA A 9 11.31 -4.98 -8.04
C ALA A 9 10.03 -4.20 -8.40
N LEU A 10 8.97 -4.91 -8.81
CA LEU A 10 7.70 -4.29 -9.19
C LEU A 10 7.01 -3.67 -7.97
N HIS A 11 6.96 -4.40 -6.84
CA HIS A 11 6.39 -3.90 -5.59
C HIS A 11 7.15 -2.70 -5.01
N GLY A 12 8.49 -2.74 -5.07
CA GLY A 12 9.32 -1.59 -4.67
C GLY A 12 9.09 -0.37 -5.56
N LEU A 13 8.89 -0.58 -6.87
CA LEU A 13 8.65 0.50 -7.82
C LEU A 13 7.25 1.11 -7.65
N THR A 14 6.21 0.29 -7.40
CA THR A 14 4.88 0.80 -7.09
C THR A 14 4.84 1.59 -5.79
N ALA A 15 5.58 1.16 -4.76
CA ALA A 15 5.70 1.90 -3.50
C ALA A 15 6.41 3.25 -3.71
N TRP A 16 7.48 3.27 -4.51
CA TRP A 16 8.17 4.50 -4.90
C TRP A 16 7.24 5.50 -5.60
N ILE A 17 6.49 5.05 -6.61
CA ILE A 17 5.55 5.90 -7.34
C ILE A 17 4.47 6.44 -6.39
N ALA A 18 3.87 5.57 -5.56
CA ALA A 18 2.86 5.97 -4.60
C ALA A 18 3.39 7.02 -3.60
N GLY A 19 4.61 6.85 -3.10
CA GLY A 19 5.28 7.80 -2.22
C GLY A 19 5.52 9.16 -2.89
N ILE A 20 6.05 9.19 -4.12
CA ILE A 20 6.26 10.42 -4.88
C ILE A 20 4.93 11.14 -5.13
N VAL A 21 3.90 10.41 -5.57
CA VAL A 21 2.60 11.01 -5.87
C VAL A 21 1.97 11.60 -4.61
N SER A 22 1.97 10.87 -3.49
CA SER A 22 1.45 11.37 -2.21
C SER A 22 2.17 12.63 -1.74
N LEU A 23 3.50 12.64 -1.86
CA LEU A 23 4.34 13.76 -1.44
C LEU A 23 4.13 14.98 -2.37
N ALA A 24 4.10 14.77 -3.68
CA ALA A 24 3.87 15.83 -4.66
C ALA A 24 2.49 16.48 -4.48
N VAL A 25 1.44 15.67 -4.30
CA VAL A 25 0.08 16.17 -4.05
C VAL A 25 0.03 16.97 -2.75
N GLY A 26 0.67 16.49 -1.68
CA GLY A 26 0.72 17.21 -0.41
C GLY A 26 1.47 18.56 -0.51
N ILE A 27 2.63 18.60 -1.17
CA ILE A 27 3.42 19.84 -1.32
C ILE A 27 2.74 20.82 -2.26
N ILE A 28 2.30 20.37 -3.44
CA ILE A 28 1.63 21.23 -4.42
C ILE A 28 0.34 21.77 -3.81
N GLY A 29 -0.48 20.93 -3.16
CA GLY A 29 -1.68 21.37 -2.47
C GLY A 29 -1.40 22.43 -1.41
N TYR A 30 -0.30 22.31 -0.67
CA TYR A 30 0.08 23.27 0.37
C TYR A 30 0.53 24.61 -0.22
N LEU A 31 1.22 24.59 -1.36
CA LEU A 31 1.73 25.80 -2.03
C LEU A 31 0.67 26.54 -2.86
N THR A 32 -0.33 25.83 -3.40
CA THR A 32 -1.27 26.41 -4.39
C THR A 32 -2.51 27.04 -3.76
N GLN A 33 -2.92 26.60 -2.56
CA GLN A 33 -4.09 27.18 -1.89
C GLN A 33 -3.64 28.25 -0.87
N GLN A 34 -4.02 29.50 -1.11
CA GLN A 34 -3.64 30.64 -0.26
C GLN A 34 -4.64 30.87 0.91
N GLN A 35 -5.83 30.25 0.84
CA GLN A 35 -6.88 30.26 1.87
C GLN A 35 -7.25 28.83 2.31
N LEU A 36 -6.32 28.07 2.89
CA LEU A 36 -6.69 26.79 3.48
C LEU A 36 -7.42 26.96 4.82
N GLN A 37 -8.60 26.37 4.93
CA GLN A 37 -9.16 25.94 6.21
C GLN A 37 -8.15 25.04 6.96
N SER A 38 -8.12 25.14 8.29
CA SER A 38 -7.19 24.40 9.15
C SER A 38 -7.22 22.88 8.89
N SER A 39 -8.39 22.31 8.64
CA SER A 39 -8.55 20.88 8.35
C SER A 39 -7.82 20.44 7.07
N THR A 40 -7.84 21.27 6.03
CA THR A 40 -7.15 20.97 4.76
C THR A 40 -5.63 21.05 4.93
N LYS A 41 -5.12 21.96 5.78
CA LYS A 41 -3.67 22.06 6.05
C LYS A 41 -3.17 20.81 6.75
N MET A 42 -3.94 20.32 7.73
CA MET A 42 -3.61 19.11 8.47
C MET A 42 -3.62 17.87 7.56
N PHE A 43 -4.62 17.75 6.67
CA PHE A 43 -4.68 16.66 5.70
C PHE A 43 -3.49 16.64 4.73
N LEU A 44 -3.11 17.80 4.19
CA LEU A 44 -1.95 17.91 3.30
C LEU A 44 -0.63 17.60 4.02
N GLY A 45 -0.47 18.06 5.26
CA GLY A 45 0.68 17.71 6.10
C GLY A 45 0.76 16.21 6.40
N MET A 46 -0.39 15.55 6.58
CA MET A 46 -0.43 14.09 6.73
C MET A 46 -0.04 13.38 5.43
N LEU A 47 -0.51 13.86 4.27
CA LEU A 47 -0.15 13.29 2.96
C LEU A 47 1.35 13.42 2.63
N THR A 48 1.97 14.55 2.97
CA THR A 48 3.42 14.73 2.79
C THR A 48 4.22 13.82 3.72
N GLY A 49 3.84 13.74 5.00
CA GLY A 49 4.48 12.85 5.97
C GLY A 49 4.34 11.38 5.60
N PHE A 50 3.15 10.97 5.18
CA PHE A 50 2.88 9.60 4.72
C PHE A 50 3.67 9.26 3.45
N GLY A 51 3.69 10.17 2.47
CA GLY A 51 4.48 10.02 1.25
C GLY A 51 5.99 9.88 1.53
N PHE A 52 6.50 10.68 2.47
CA PHE A 52 7.90 10.58 2.91
C PHE A 52 8.20 9.25 3.60
N GLY A 53 7.31 8.77 4.47
CA GLY A 53 7.47 7.48 5.14
C GLY A 53 7.58 6.31 4.16
N ILE A 54 6.71 6.28 3.14
CA ILE A 54 6.77 5.27 2.07
C ILE A 54 8.09 5.35 1.32
N LEU A 55 8.55 6.56 0.97
CA LEU A 55 9.83 6.76 0.29
C LEU A 55 11.01 6.29 1.14
N ALA A 56 11.02 6.59 2.44
CA ALA A 56 12.08 6.19 3.35
C ALA A 56 12.22 4.65 3.41
N VAL A 57 11.10 3.93 3.54
CA VAL A 57 11.09 2.45 3.52
C VAL A 57 11.61 1.94 2.18
N ALA A 58 11.20 2.56 1.08
CA ALA A 58 11.59 2.13 -0.25
C ALA A 58 13.08 2.39 -0.54
N VAL A 59 13.63 3.52 -0.08
CA VAL A 59 15.06 3.84 -0.13
C VAL A 59 15.86 2.87 0.75
N PHE A 60 15.40 2.61 1.98
CA PHE A 60 16.05 1.66 2.88
C PHE A 60 16.11 0.25 2.28
N GLY A 61 15.04 -0.20 1.63
CA GLY A 61 15.02 -1.48 0.92
C GLY A 61 16.06 -1.54 -0.22
N LEU A 62 16.23 -0.45 -0.98
CA LEU A 62 17.24 -0.38 -2.04
C LEU A 62 18.67 -0.38 -1.48
N LEU A 63 18.90 0.34 -0.38
CA LEU A 63 20.19 0.37 0.31
C LEU A 63 20.54 -1.00 0.89
N HIS A 64 19.57 -1.66 1.52
CA HIS A 64 19.76 -3.01 2.05
C HIS A 64 20.19 -3.99 0.95
N GLN A 65 19.54 -3.96 -0.22
CA GLN A 65 19.92 -4.83 -1.35
C GLN A 65 21.30 -4.52 -1.93
N ARG A 66 21.76 -3.26 -1.85
CA ARG A 66 23.08 -2.84 -2.35
C ARG A 66 24.21 -3.17 -1.37
N LEU A 67 23.95 -3.09 -0.07
CA LEU A 67 24.96 -3.17 0.99
C LEU A 67 25.00 -4.54 1.68
N ALA A 68 23.95 -5.36 1.56
CA ALA A 68 23.91 -6.67 2.19
C ALA A 68 24.89 -7.67 1.55
N PRO A 69 25.59 -8.49 2.36
CA PRO A 69 26.50 -9.51 1.85
C PRO A 69 25.73 -10.57 1.05
N ALA A 70 26.31 -11.00 -0.07
CA ALA A 70 25.66 -11.91 -1.02
C ALA A 70 25.18 -13.24 -0.42
N LYS A 71 25.81 -13.69 0.67
CA LYS A 71 25.40 -14.90 1.41
C LYS A 71 24.03 -14.72 2.08
N LYS A 72 23.75 -13.54 2.67
CA LYS A 72 22.47 -13.25 3.32
C LYS A 72 21.33 -13.14 2.30
N LEU A 73 21.56 -12.46 1.19
CA LEU A 73 20.58 -12.30 0.12
C LEU A 73 20.16 -13.64 -0.51
N ARG A 74 21.11 -14.57 -0.70
CA ARG A 74 20.80 -15.93 -1.18
C ARG A 74 19.99 -16.74 -0.16
N GLN A 75 20.32 -16.60 1.13
CA GLN A 75 19.57 -17.27 2.19
C GLN A 75 18.13 -16.76 2.28
N GLU A 76 17.92 -15.45 2.13
CA GLU A 76 16.59 -14.85 2.06
C GLU A 76 15.80 -15.34 0.85
N GLU A 77 16.45 -15.49 -0.31
CA GLU A 77 15.76 -16.02 -1.49
C GLU A 77 15.28 -17.46 -1.28
N ILE A 78 16.11 -18.31 -0.66
CA ILE A 78 15.74 -19.69 -0.32
C ILE A 78 14.57 -19.68 0.68
N ASN A 79 14.67 -18.86 1.72
CA ASN A 79 13.64 -18.76 2.75
C ASN A 79 12.32 -18.17 2.21
N SER A 80 12.38 -17.30 1.19
CA SER A 80 11.20 -16.74 0.53
C SER A 80 10.48 -17.74 -0.37
N LYS A 81 11.19 -18.77 -0.86
CA LYS A 81 10.65 -19.84 -1.70
C LYS A 81 10.19 -21.06 -0.90
N ASP A 82 10.46 -21.10 0.40
CA ASP A 82 9.96 -22.12 1.30
C ASP A 82 8.42 -22.11 1.32
N GLU A 83 7.82 -23.29 1.16
CA GLU A 83 6.37 -23.48 1.14
C GLU A 83 5.71 -22.92 2.40
N ARG A 84 6.34 -23.08 3.57
CA ARG A 84 5.78 -22.57 4.83
C ARG A 84 5.70 -21.04 4.81
N ASN A 85 6.74 -20.40 4.30
CA ASN A 85 6.80 -18.94 4.23
C ASN A 85 5.84 -18.38 3.17
N ILE A 86 5.66 -19.11 2.06
CA ILE A 86 4.65 -18.81 1.04
C ILE A 86 3.24 -18.87 1.64
N GLN A 87 2.93 -19.91 2.41
CA GLN A 87 1.62 -20.04 3.07
C GLN A 87 1.39 -18.92 4.09
N LEU A 88 2.39 -18.60 4.92
CA LEU A 88 2.31 -17.50 5.88
C LEU A 88 2.08 -16.15 5.18
N THR A 89 2.78 -15.92 4.07
CA THR A 89 2.62 -14.71 3.25
C THR A 89 1.22 -14.62 2.64
N ARG A 90 0.65 -15.73 2.17
CA ARG A 90 -0.73 -15.75 1.68
C ARG A 90 -1.73 -15.47 2.80
N ALA A 91 -1.54 -16.07 3.97
CA ALA A 91 -2.39 -15.84 5.13
C ALA A 91 -2.34 -14.37 5.59
N SER A 92 -1.16 -13.74 5.59
CA SER A 92 -1.02 -12.33 5.95
C SER A 92 -1.70 -11.41 4.93
N TYR A 93 -1.62 -11.69 3.63
CA TYR A 93 -2.38 -10.93 2.62
C TYR A 93 -3.90 -11.07 2.81
N THR A 94 -4.39 -12.27 3.10
CA THR A 94 -5.83 -12.48 3.37
C THR A 94 -6.25 -11.75 4.64
N ALA A 95 -5.47 -11.82 5.72
CA ALA A 95 -5.74 -11.12 6.97
C ALA A 95 -5.76 -9.59 6.77
N ALA A 96 -4.77 -9.05 6.06
CA ALA A 96 -4.70 -7.63 5.73
C ALA A 96 -5.91 -7.19 4.89
N SER A 97 -6.33 -8.02 3.93
CA SER A 97 -7.50 -7.76 3.12
C SER A 97 -8.78 -7.70 3.97
N VAL A 98 -8.99 -8.68 4.86
CA VAL A 98 -10.16 -8.71 5.75
C VAL A 98 -10.16 -7.48 6.66
N ALA A 99 -9.02 -7.16 7.26
CA ALA A 99 -8.86 -5.99 8.11
C ALA A 99 -9.21 -4.69 7.34
N ALA A 100 -8.75 -4.54 6.10
CA ALA A 100 -9.10 -3.39 5.27
C ALA A 100 -10.61 -3.33 4.96
N THR A 101 -11.25 -4.47 4.66
CA THR A 101 -12.70 -4.51 4.43
C THR A 101 -13.48 -4.08 5.66
N VAL A 102 -13.12 -4.59 6.84
CA VAL A 102 -13.74 -4.18 8.12
C VAL A 102 -13.54 -2.68 8.37
N LEU A 103 -12.34 -2.17 8.11
CA LEU A 103 -12.03 -0.75 8.29
C LEU A 103 -12.85 0.15 7.35
N PHE A 104 -13.01 -0.22 6.08
CA PHE A 104 -13.87 0.52 5.15
C PHE A 104 -15.34 0.46 5.56
N ALA A 105 -15.83 -0.67 6.05
CA ALA A 105 -17.20 -0.79 6.54
C ALA A 105 -17.43 0.13 7.76
N VAL A 106 -16.52 0.13 8.73
CA VAL A 106 -16.59 1.01 9.90
C VAL A 106 -16.56 2.49 9.47
N LEU A 107 -15.68 2.87 8.55
CA LEU A 107 -15.63 4.24 8.03
C LEU A 107 -16.91 4.65 7.31
N ALA A 108 -17.52 3.76 6.53
CA ALA A 108 -18.78 4.04 5.84
C ALA A 108 -19.91 4.35 6.84
N PHE A 109 -20.04 3.55 7.91
CA PHE A 109 -21.01 3.80 8.98
C PHE A 109 -20.71 5.08 9.76
N LEU A 110 -19.43 5.35 10.06
CA LEU A 110 -19.03 6.59 10.72
C LEU A 110 -19.38 7.82 9.88
N PHE A 111 -19.07 7.81 8.58
CA PHE A 111 -19.39 8.94 7.70
C PHE A 111 -20.90 9.11 7.53
N MET A 112 -21.66 8.03 7.43
CA MET A 112 -23.12 8.09 7.39
C MET A 112 -23.70 8.66 8.69
N GLY A 113 -23.22 8.21 9.85
CA GLY A 113 -23.64 8.72 11.16
C GLY A 113 -23.29 10.19 11.41
N LEU A 114 -22.19 10.67 10.83
CA LEU A 114 -21.79 12.07 10.86
C LEU A 114 -22.50 12.95 9.81
N GLY A 115 -23.39 12.38 8.98
CA GLY A 115 -24.09 13.10 7.91
C GLY A 115 -23.23 13.38 6.66
N TYR A 116 -22.01 12.85 6.60
CA TYR A 116 -21.11 12.97 5.46
C TYR A 116 -21.45 11.91 4.38
N ILE A 117 -22.53 12.15 3.64
CA ILE A 117 -23.06 11.23 2.63
C ILE A 117 -22.06 10.94 1.51
N VAL A 118 -21.40 11.97 0.97
CA VAL A 118 -20.45 11.80 -0.15
C VAL A 118 -19.24 10.94 0.25
N PRO A 119 -18.53 11.21 1.37
CA PRO A 119 -17.46 10.32 1.86
C PRO A 119 -17.92 8.89 2.15
N ALA A 120 -19.14 8.71 2.66
CA ALA A 120 -19.71 7.38 2.90
C ALA A 120 -19.86 6.58 1.59
N PHE A 121 -20.37 7.18 0.52
CA PHE A 121 -20.46 6.50 -0.78
C PHE A 121 -19.10 6.23 -1.41
N VAL A 122 -18.13 7.16 -1.27
CA VAL A 122 -16.76 6.96 -1.76
C VAL A 122 -16.09 5.78 -1.06
N THR A 123 -16.26 5.65 0.27
CA THR A 123 -15.69 4.52 1.03
C THR A 123 -16.34 3.18 0.66
N VAL A 124 -17.66 3.13 0.48
CA VAL A 124 -18.35 1.93 -0.02
C VAL A 124 -17.87 1.56 -1.43
N GLY A 125 -17.74 2.55 -2.32
CA GLY A 125 -17.20 2.34 -3.66
C GLY A 125 -15.78 1.75 -3.64
N ALA A 126 -14.89 2.29 -2.80
CA ALA A 126 -13.54 1.76 -2.62
C ALA A 126 -13.55 0.31 -2.10
N MET A 127 -14.45 0.00 -1.16
CA MET A 127 -14.63 -1.36 -0.64
C MET A 127 -15.07 -2.35 -1.74
N LEU A 128 -15.97 -1.95 -2.63
CA LEU A 128 -16.41 -2.76 -3.76
C LEU A 128 -15.29 -3.00 -4.78
N VAL A 129 -14.50 -1.98 -5.08
CA VAL A 129 -13.31 -2.13 -5.95
C VAL A 129 -12.31 -3.10 -5.32
N GLN A 130 -12.05 -2.99 -4.02
CA GLN A 130 -11.20 -3.94 -3.30
C GLN A 130 -11.73 -5.37 -3.41
N ALA A 131 -13.03 -5.58 -3.17
CA ALA A 131 -13.67 -6.90 -3.29
C ALA A 131 -13.55 -7.47 -4.71
N ALA A 132 -13.74 -6.65 -5.74
CA ALA A 132 -13.58 -7.05 -7.14
C ALA A 132 -12.14 -7.47 -7.45
N VAL A 133 -11.15 -6.71 -6.98
CA VAL A 133 -9.72 -7.04 -7.17
C VAL A 133 -9.37 -8.38 -6.52
N ILE A 134 -9.85 -8.63 -5.29
CA ILE A 134 -9.64 -9.90 -4.60
C ILE A 134 -10.33 -11.04 -5.36
N GLY A 135 -11.56 -10.86 -5.82
CA GLY A 135 -12.27 -11.85 -6.62
C GLY A 135 -11.55 -12.20 -7.92
N ILE A 136 -11.03 -11.20 -8.64
CA ILE A 136 -10.21 -11.41 -9.84
C ILE A 136 -8.92 -12.16 -9.49
N ALA A 137 -8.23 -11.75 -8.43
CA ALA A 137 -7.00 -12.41 -7.99
C ALA A 137 -7.26 -13.89 -7.66
N TYR A 138 -8.32 -14.18 -6.89
CA TYR A 138 -8.69 -15.54 -6.53
C TYR A 138 -9.01 -16.40 -7.76
N ARG A 139 -9.74 -15.84 -8.75
CA ARG A 139 -10.05 -16.52 -10.01
C ARG A 139 -8.81 -16.83 -10.85
N ILE A 140 -7.83 -15.92 -10.87
CA ILE A 140 -6.57 -16.13 -11.62
C ILE A 140 -5.72 -17.20 -10.94
N TYR A 141 -5.60 -17.16 -9.60
CA TYR A 141 -4.83 -18.15 -8.85
C TYR A 141 -5.48 -19.53 -8.86
N GLY A 142 -6.81 -19.62 -8.76
CA GLY A 142 -7.57 -20.87 -8.82
C GLY A 142 -7.57 -21.54 -10.19
N LYS A 143 -7.24 -20.84 -11.28
CA LYS A 143 -7.05 -21.43 -12.63
C LYS A 143 -5.64 -21.97 -12.88
N ARG A 144 -4.67 -21.65 -12.01
CA ARG A 144 -3.26 -22.07 -12.12
C ARG A 144 -2.90 -23.22 -11.19
N MET A 145 -3.79 -23.58 -10.28
CA MET A 145 -3.78 -24.84 -9.55
C MET A 145 -4.67 -25.82 -10.30
#